data_AF-A0A2Z2N8B6-F1
#
_entry.id   AF-A0A2Z2N8B6-F1
#
_cell.length_a   1.000
_cell.length_b   1.000
_cell.length_c   1.000
_cell.angle_alpha   90.00
_cell.angle_beta   90.00
_cell.angle_gamma   90.00
#
_symmetry.space_group_name_H-M   'P 1'
#
loop_
_entity.id
_entity.type
_entity.pdbx_description
1 polymer ?
#
loop_
_entity_poly.entity_id
_entity_poly.type
_entity_poly.pdbx_seq_one_letter_code
_entity_poly.pdbx_strand_id
1 'polypeptide(L)'
;MREEFIEREIEDMLGLRERREKDSELYKIVNEVFDRTTKETLAYLHRRGKIEALYGVISTGKEANVFAGVDAEGKRVAVKIYRTYTTEFRRIWEYLAADPRIGYLPKDMRKLVFVWTRREFKNLQRAIKYAVRVPEPVIFRNNILVMEFVGDEMPAPRLKDVERELELSDFEELYDFTMRVIERLWKRGDMVHGDLSEYNILLHDGPVVIDWSQATVKRNRMSLELLKRDLRNVINYFGRKGVDVDDFDDKFRELVGV
;
A
#
# COMPACT_ATOMS: atom_id res chain seq x y z
N MET A 1 -10.10 20.53 -26.65
CA MET A 1 -10.17 19.24 -27.36
C MET A 1 -9.56 18.07 -26.59
N ARG A 2 -8.23 17.90 -26.45
CA ARG A 2 -7.67 16.72 -25.75
C ARG A 2 -7.94 16.70 -24.24
N GLU A 3 -7.86 17.86 -23.58
CA GLU A 3 -8.15 17.97 -22.14
C GLU A 3 -9.63 17.74 -21.83
N GLU A 4 -10.54 18.36 -22.60
CA GLU A 4 -11.98 18.11 -22.48
C GLU A 4 -12.36 16.65 -22.68
N PHE A 5 -11.65 15.94 -23.57
CA PHE A 5 -11.85 14.51 -23.76
C PHE A 5 -11.44 13.69 -22.54
N ILE A 6 -10.25 13.98 -21.98
CA ILE A 6 -9.79 13.30 -20.75
C ILE A 6 -10.74 13.61 -19.59
N GLU A 7 -11.21 14.85 -19.46
CA GLU A 7 -12.14 15.21 -18.40
C GLU A 7 -13.44 14.43 -18.51
N ARG A 8 -13.97 14.24 -19.72
CA ARG A 8 -15.15 13.39 -19.95
C ARG A 8 -14.89 11.92 -19.59
N GLU A 9 -13.75 11.36 -19.98
CA GLU A 9 -13.40 9.98 -19.59
C GLU A 9 -13.31 9.81 -18.07
N ILE A 10 -12.82 10.84 -17.36
CA ILE A 10 -12.78 10.84 -15.89
C ILE A 10 -14.20 10.97 -15.32
N GLU A 11 -15.04 11.85 -15.85
CA GLU A 11 -16.44 11.97 -15.42
C GLU A 11 -17.20 10.65 -15.61
N ASP A 12 -17.01 9.98 -16.75
CA ASP A 12 -17.60 8.68 -17.06
C ASP A 12 -17.13 7.59 -16.07
N MET A 13 -15.81 7.52 -15.81
CA MET A 13 -15.21 6.59 -14.84
C MET A 13 -15.75 6.80 -13.41
N LEU A 14 -16.04 8.05 -13.04
CA LEU A 14 -16.60 8.40 -11.74
C LEU A 14 -18.12 8.24 -11.68
N GLY A 15 -18.77 7.85 -12.79
CA GLY A 15 -20.22 7.69 -12.88
C GLY A 15 -20.99 9.01 -12.79
N LEU A 16 -20.38 10.13 -13.17
CA LEU A 16 -20.95 11.46 -12.97
C LEU A 16 -21.82 11.87 -14.15
N ARG A 17 -23.12 11.69 -14.00
CA ARG A 17 -24.13 12.05 -15.00
C ARG A 17 -24.88 13.32 -14.63
N GLU A 18 -24.96 13.65 -13.35
CA GLU A 18 -25.72 14.79 -12.83
C GLU A 18 -24.89 15.80 -12.03
N ARG A 19 -25.39 17.05 -11.95
CA ARG A 19 -24.71 18.15 -11.25
C ARG A 19 -24.51 17.88 -9.75
N ARG A 20 -25.43 17.14 -9.11
CA ARG A 20 -25.35 16.75 -7.69
C ARG A 20 -24.23 15.75 -7.42
N GLU A 21 -23.95 14.87 -8.37
CA GLU A 21 -22.88 13.88 -8.25
C GLU A 21 -21.50 14.55 -8.36
N LYS A 22 -21.42 15.67 -9.10
CA LYS A 22 -20.24 16.55 -9.14
C LYS A 22 -19.97 17.27 -7.81
N ASP A 23 -20.84 17.16 -6.81
CA ASP A 23 -20.56 17.63 -5.45
C ASP A 23 -20.03 16.52 -4.52
N SER A 24 -19.94 15.28 -5.02
CA SER A 24 -19.43 14.13 -4.27
C SER A 24 -17.99 14.33 -3.81
N GLU A 25 -17.67 13.76 -2.65
CA GLU A 25 -16.30 13.77 -2.11
C GLU A 25 -15.29 13.16 -3.08
N LEU A 26 -15.69 12.08 -3.77
CA LEU A 26 -14.89 11.43 -4.81
C LEU A 26 -14.52 12.40 -5.93
N TYR A 27 -15.50 13.13 -6.49
CA TYR A 27 -15.23 14.11 -7.54
C TYR A 27 -14.34 15.25 -7.07
N LYS A 28 -14.56 15.76 -5.85
CA LYS A 28 -13.72 16.81 -5.25
C LYS A 28 -12.28 16.34 -5.12
N ILE A 29 -12.06 15.13 -4.60
CA ILE A 29 -10.72 14.56 -4.47
C ILE A 29 -10.07 14.40 -5.85
N VAL A 30 -10.78 13.85 -6.84
CA VAL A 30 -10.23 13.68 -8.18
C VAL A 30 -9.87 15.03 -8.83
N ASN A 31 -10.66 16.08 -8.62
CA ASN A 31 -10.40 17.38 -9.25
C ASN A 31 -9.41 18.27 -8.50
N GLU A 32 -9.44 18.26 -7.17
CA GLU A 32 -8.59 19.11 -6.36
C GLU A 32 -7.21 18.50 -6.13
N VAL A 33 -7.11 17.16 -6.09
CA VAL A 33 -5.86 16.47 -5.73
C VAL A 33 -5.10 15.98 -6.95
N PHE A 34 -5.77 15.63 -8.06
CA PHE A 34 -5.09 15.02 -9.20
C PHE A 34 -4.66 16.04 -10.23
N ASP A 35 -3.34 16.06 -10.47
CA ASP A 35 -2.79 16.83 -11.57
C ASP A 35 -3.15 16.23 -12.93
N ARG A 36 -2.92 17.02 -13.99
CA ARG A 36 -3.17 16.60 -15.38
C ARG A 36 -2.51 15.26 -15.72
N THR A 37 -1.28 15.01 -15.26
CA THR A 37 -0.57 13.76 -15.54
C THR A 37 -1.26 12.56 -14.88
N THR A 38 -1.82 12.74 -13.69
CA THR A 38 -2.60 11.71 -13.00
C THR A 38 -3.90 11.42 -13.76
N LYS A 39 -4.65 12.45 -14.19
CA LYS A 39 -5.85 12.29 -15.02
C LYS A 39 -5.54 11.58 -16.35
N GLU A 40 -4.47 11.96 -17.03
CA GLU A 40 -3.99 11.29 -18.25
C GLU A 40 -3.63 9.81 -18.00
N THR A 41 -3.09 9.50 -16.82
CA THR A 41 -2.74 8.14 -16.40
C THR A 41 -3.98 7.30 -16.12
N LEU A 42 -4.97 7.86 -15.43
CA LEU A 42 -6.27 7.22 -15.19
C LEU A 42 -6.96 6.90 -16.52
N ALA A 43 -7.08 7.88 -17.41
CA ALA A 43 -7.66 7.68 -18.74
C ALA A 43 -6.90 6.62 -19.55
N TYR A 44 -5.57 6.55 -19.43
CA TYR A 44 -4.78 5.48 -20.03
C TYR A 44 -5.12 4.09 -19.46
N LEU A 45 -5.28 3.96 -18.14
CA LEU A 45 -5.63 2.70 -17.50
C LEU A 45 -7.07 2.28 -17.82
N HIS A 46 -7.98 3.25 -17.95
CA HIS A 46 -9.36 3.05 -18.39
C HIS A 46 -9.46 2.45 -19.78
N ARG A 47 -8.83 3.09 -20.78
CA ARG A 47 -8.79 2.57 -22.15
C ARG A 47 -8.13 1.20 -22.28
N ARG A 48 -7.37 0.77 -21.27
CA ARG A 48 -6.74 -0.55 -21.21
C ARG A 48 -7.56 -1.58 -20.44
N GLY A 49 -8.77 -1.22 -20.00
CA GLY A 49 -9.67 -2.05 -19.22
C GLY A 49 -9.14 -2.41 -17.84
N LYS A 50 -8.20 -1.62 -17.28
CA LYS A 50 -7.62 -1.87 -15.95
C LYS A 50 -8.36 -1.14 -14.83
N ILE A 51 -9.12 -0.11 -15.19
CA ILE A 51 -10.02 0.63 -14.30
C ILE A 51 -11.22 1.04 -15.15
N GLU A 52 -12.33 0.31 -15.06
CA GLU A 52 -13.58 0.69 -15.71
C GLU A 52 -14.26 1.82 -14.95
N ALA A 53 -14.41 1.66 -13.64
CA ALA A 53 -15.02 2.66 -12.77
C ALA A 53 -14.24 2.81 -11.46
N LEU A 54 -14.24 4.03 -10.92
CA LEU A 54 -13.80 4.32 -9.56
C LEU A 54 -15.02 4.59 -8.69
N TYR A 55 -15.00 4.04 -7.49
CA TYR A 55 -16.01 4.19 -6.47
C TYR A 55 -15.46 4.95 -5.27
N GLY A 56 -16.12 4.79 -4.12
CA GLY A 56 -15.77 5.46 -2.87
C GLY A 56 -14.29 5.37 -2.48
N VAL A 57 -13.87 6.36 -1.71
CA VAL A 57 -12.51 6.42 -1.18
C VAL A 57 -12.36 5.41 -0.05
N ILE A 58 -11.39 4.52 -0.17
CA ILE A 58 -11.04 3.55 0.88
C ILE A 58 -10.21 4.23 1.96
N SER A 59 -9.25 5.05 1.55
CA SER A 59 -8.33 5.72 2.47
C SER A 59 -7.79 7.01 1.86
N THR A 60 -7.78 8.07 2.65
CA THR A 60 -7.09 9.33 2.32
C THR A 60 -5.81 9.43 3.14
N GLY A 61 -4.71 9.77 2.48
CA GLY A 61 -3.40 9.85 3.11
C GLY A 61 -2.59 11.04 2.62
N LYS A 62 -1.55 11.38 3.41
CA LYS A 62 -0.59 12.44 3.08
C LYS A 62 0.27 12.10 1.86
N GLU A 63 0.46 10.81 1.58
CA GLU A 63 1.31 10.32 0.49
C GLU A 63 0.50 9.81 -0.70
N ALA A 64 -0.64 9.15 -0.44
CA ALA A 64 -1.50 8.57 -1.46
C ALA A 64 -2.94 8.55 -0.99
N ASN A 65 -3.86 8.47 -1.95
CA ASN A 65 -5.25 8.12 -1.72
C ASN A 65 -5.51 6.74 -2.34
N VAL A 66 -6.37 5.94 -1.72
CA VAL A 66 -6.77 4.62 -2.22
C VAL A 66 -8.26 4.63 -2.52
N PHE A 67 -8.64 4.19 -3.70
CA PHE A 67 -10.02 4.14 -4.19
C PHE A 67 -10.43 2.71 -4.43
N ALA A 68 -11.69 2.40 -4.15
CA ALA A 68 -12.32 1.20 -4.67
C ALA A 68 -12.65 1.41 -6.15
N GLY A 69 -12.71 0.33 -6.92
CA GLY A 69 -13.09 0.38 -8.32
C GLY A 69 -13.31 -1.01 -8.87
N VAL A 70 -13.59 -1.07 -10.17
CA VAL A 70 -13.67 -2.32 -10.93
C VAL A 70 -12.86 -2.19 -12.22
N ASP A 71 -12.34 -3.31 -12.73
CA ASP A 71 -11.79 -3.37 -14.07
C ASP A 71 -12.88 -3.66 -15.12
N ALA A 72 -12.49 -3.78 -16.39
CA ALA A 72 -13.44 -3.99 -17.49
C ALA A 72 -14.13 -5.38 -17.45
N GLU A 73 -13.64 -6.31 -16.64
CA GLU A 73 -14.25 -7.63 -16.43
C GLU A 73 -15.18 -7.63 -15.21
N GLY A 74 -15.34 -6.48 -14.54
CA GLY A 74 -16.14 -6.34 -13.33
C GLY A 74 -15.44 -6.85 -12.06
N LYS A 75 -14.14 -7.19 -12.13
CA LYS A 75 -13.37 -7.59 -10.95
C LYS A 75 -13.08 -6.37 -10.10
N ARG A 76 -13.33 -6.46 -8.78
CA ARG A 76 -13.01 -5.39 -7.82
C ARG A 76 -11.49 -5.17 -7.74
N VAL A 77 -11.09 -3.90 -7.76
CA VAL A 77 -9.69 -3.46 -7.65
C VAL A 77 -9.55 -2.34 -6.64
N ALA A 78 -8.39 -2.28 -5.98
CA ALA A 78 -7.95 -1.11 -5.23
C ALA A 78 -6.99 -0.29 -6.08
N VAL A 79 -7.26 1.01 -6.21
CA VAL A 79 -6.45 1.95 -7.00
C VAL A 79 -5.76 2.92 -6.05
N LYS A 80 -4.47 2.69 -5.79
CA LYS A 80 -3.62 3.57 -4.97
C LYS A 80 -2.99 4.63 -5.87
N ILE A 81 -3.34 5.89 -5.63
CA ILE A 81 -2.88 7.05 -6.38
C ILE A 81 -1.99 7.89 -5.48
N TYR A 82 -0.70 7.88 -5.75
CA TYR A 82 0.27 8.71 -5.05
C TYR A 82 0.11 10.18 -5.43
N ARG A 83 0.14 11.06 -4.44
CA ARG A 83 0.16 12.50 -4.65
C ARG A 83 1.48 12.86 -5.34
N THR A 84 1.39 13.55 -6.47
CA THR A 84 2.59 14.03 -7.18
C THR A 84 3.30 15.15 -6.42
N TYR A 85 2.57 15.82 -5.51
CA TYR A 85 3.10 16.74 -4.53
C TYR A 85 2.78 16.33 -3.08
N THR A 86 3.82 16.11 -2.27
CA THR A 86 3.70 15.71 -0.86
C THR A 86 4.80 16.33 0.01
N THR A 87 4.48 16.60 1.27
CA THR A 87 5.44 17.06 2.29
C THR A 87 6.44 15.97 2.69
N GLU A 88 6.14 14.70 2.41
CA GLU A 88 6.98 13.54 2.72
C GLU A 88 8.10 13.29 1.69
N PHE A 89 8.34 14.25 0.78
CA PHE A 89 9.31 14.11 -0.30
C PHE A 89 10.70 13.69 0.18
N ARG A 90 11.16 14.27 1.28
CA ARG A 90 12.47 13.94 1.87
C ARG A 90 12.54 12.46 2.24
N ARG A 91 11.50 11.91 2.86
CA ARG A 91 11.41 10.50 3.26
C ARG A 91 11.41 9.59 2.04
N ILE A 92 10.62 9.92 1.01
CA ILE A 92 10.61 9.19 -0.26
C ILE A 92 12.03 9.13 -0.85
N TRP A 93 12.72 10.27 -0.88
CA TRP A 93 14.08 10.36 -1.39
C TRP A 93 15.06 9.50 -0.58
N GLU A 94 15.04 9.59 0.76
CA GLU A 94 15.92 8.83 1.65
C GLU A 94 15.81 7.32 1.43
N TYR A 95 14.58 6.81 1.38
CA TYR A 95 14.31 5.39 1.13
C TYR A 95 14.74 4.96 -0.28
N LEU A 96 14.52 5.77 -1.31
CA LEU A 96 14.94 5.43 -2.68
C LEU A 96 16.46 5.48 -2.83
N ALA A 97 17.11 6.47 -2.24
CA ALA A 97 18.57 6.62 -2.28
C ALA A 97 19.30 5.51 -1.52
N ALA A 98 18.66 4.93 -0.53
CA ALA A 98 19.19 3.80 0.23
C ALA A 98 19.00 2.45 -0.50
N ASP A 99 18.14 2.37 -1.51
CA ASP A 99 17.77 1.11 -2.15
C ASP A 99 18.69 0.79 -3.34
N PRO A 100 19.53 -0.27 -3.27
CA PRO A 100 20.50 -0.60 -4.30
C PRO A 100 19.87 -1.09 -5.62
N ARG A 101 18.55 -1.30 -5.67
CA ARG A 101 17.82 -1.58 -6.92
C ARG A 101 17.60 -0.32 -7.76
N ILE A 102 17.84 0.86 -7.20
CA ILE A 102 17.56 2.16 -7.81
C ILE A 102 18.88 2.78 -8.29
N GLY A 103 19.21 2.58 -9.57
CA GLY A 103 20.46 3.10 -10.14
C GLY A 103 20.46 4.60 -10.48
N TYR A 104 19.29 5.22 -10.59
CA TYR A 104 19.15 6.65 -10.87
C TYR A 104 17.99 7.25 -10.08
N LEU A 105 18.25 8.35 -9.39
CA LEU A 105 17.25 9.14 -8.69
C LEU A 105 16.91 10.38 -9.51
N PRO A 106 15.67 10.51 -10.00
CA PRO A 106 15.22 11.74 -10.62
C PRO A 106 15.31 12.92 -9.66
N LYS A 107 15.77 14.07 -10.16
CA LYS A 107 15.68 15.35 -9.44
C LYS A 107 14.25 15.90 -9.42
N ASP A 108 13.49 15.59 -10.47
CA ASP A 108 12.08 15.95 -10.57
C ASP A 108 11.23 15.11 -9.63
N MET A 109 10.44 15.79 -8.81
CA MET A 109 9.67 15.18 -7.74
C MET A 109 8.58 14.24 -8.24
N ARG A 110 7.90 14.60 -9.34
CA ARG A 110 6.89 13.75 -9.96
C ARG A 110 7.51 12.44 -10.45
N LYS A 111 8.65 12.51 -11.14
CA LYS A 111 9.39 11.31 -11.58
C LYS A 111 9.86 10.47 -10.39
N LEU A 112 10.22 11.09 -9.27
CA LEU A 112 10.59 10.35 -8.06
C LEU A 112 9.40 9.53 -7.53
N VAL A 113 8.20 10.12 -7.50
CA VAL A 113 6.96 9.39 -7.14
C VAL A 113 6.68 8.22 -8.08
N PHE A 114 7.01 8.33 -9.37
CA PHE A 114 6.86 7.20 -10.30
C PHE A 114 7.81 6.05 -9.96
N VAL A 115 9.04 6.37 -9.55
CA VAL A 115 9.99 5.36 -9.07
C VAL A 115 9.50 4.73 -7.76
N TRP A 116 8.91 5.53 -6.86
CA TRP A 116 8.30 5.05 -5.62
C TRP A 116 7.16 4.06 -5.87
N THR A 117 6.22 4.44 -6.74
CA THR A 117 5.07 3.60 -7.14
C THR A 117 5.54 2.28 -7.76
N ARG A 118 6.52 2.35 -8.67
CA ARG A 118 7.16 1.16 -9.25
C ARG A 118 7.79 0.27 -8.18
N ARG A 119 8.42 0.87 -7.17
CA ARG A 119 9.08 0.12 -6.09
C ARG A 119 8.05 -0.66 -5.27
N GLU A 120 6.94 -0.03 -4.88
CA GLU A 120 5.85 -0.72 -4.16
C GLU A 120 5.30 -1.90 -4.97
N PHE A 121 5.02 -1.70 -6.26
CA PHE A 121 4.60 -2.79 -7.15
C PHE A 121 5.59 -3.97 -7.12
N LYS A 122 6.90 -3.68 -7.17
CA LYS A 122 7.95 -4.70 -7.11
C LYS A 122 8.11 -5.35 -5.74
N ASN A 123 7.82 -4.62 -4.67
CA ASN A 123 7.81 -5.15 -3.31
C ASN A 123 6.64 -6.12 -3.10
N LEU A 124 5.44 -5.78 -3.56
CA LEU A 124 4.27 -6.68 -3.55
C LEU A 124 4.57 -7.99 -4.29
N GLN A 125 5.08 -7.90 -5.53
CA GLN A 125 5.47 -9.09 -6.31
C GLN A 125 6.50 -9.96 -5.56
N ARG A 126 7.45 -9.33 -4.86
CA ARG A 126 8.46 -10.04 -4.08
C ARG A 126 7.86 -10.70 -2.85
N ALA A 127 6.96 -10.04 -2.13
CA ALA A 127 6.30 -10.59 -0.95
C ALA A 127 5.49 -11.85 -1.27
N ILE A 128 4.74 -11.83 -2.38
CA ILE A 128 3.98 -12.99 -2.88
C ILE A 128 4.91 -14.20 -3.11
N LYS A 129 6.07 -13.97 -3.74
CA LYS A 129 7.06 -15.04 -4.00
C LYS A 129 7.50 -15.77 -2.73
N TYR A 130 7.45 -15.10 -1.58
CA TYR A 130 7.85 -15.66 -0.29
C TYR A 130 6.66 -16.02 0.60
N ALA A 131 5.51 -16.29 -0.01
CA ALA A 131 4.28 -16.74 0.65
C ALA A 131 3.80 -15.80 1.76
N VAL A 132 3.93 -14.49 1.54
CA VAL A 132 3.26 -13.48 2.36
C VAL A 132 1.95 -13.11 1.67
N ARG A 133 0.85 -13.13 2.43
CA ARG A 133 -0.47 -12.73 1.93
C ARG A 133 -0.52 -11.20 1.84
N VAL A 134 -0.67 -10.70 0.62
CA VAL A 134 -0.69 -9.28 0.26
C VAL A 134 -1.70 -9.07 -0.85
N PRO A 135 -2.17 -7.83 -1.12
CA PRO A 135 -2.96 -7.55 -2.31
C PRO A 135 -2.18 -7.87 -3.58
N GLU A 136 -2.72 -8.71 -4.45
CA GLU A 136 -2.07 -9.05 -5.72
C GLU A 136 -1.89 -7.80 -6.60
N PRO A 137 -0.65 -7.42 -6.97
CA PRO A 137 -0.43 -6.22 -7.78
C PRO A 137 -0.77 -6.51 -9.26
N VAL A 138 -1.73 -5.76 -9.81
CA VAL A 138 -2.20 -5.94 -11.20
C VAL A 138 -1.32 -5.17 -12.19
N ILE A 139 -1.19 -3.86 -12.00
CA ILE A 139 -0.38 -2.99 -12.86
C ILE A 139 0.00 -1.71 -12.12
N PHE A 140 1.09 -1.08 -12.52
CA PHE A 140 1.35 0.30 -12.17
C PHE A 140 1.60 1.14 -13.43
N ARG A 141 1.24 2.42 -13.36
CA ARG A 141 1.60 3.41 -14.38
C ARG A 141 1.80 4.75 -13.67
N ASN A 142 2.95 5.39 -13.91
CA ASN A 142 3.28 6.67 -13.30
C ASN A 142 3.10 6.60 -11.76
N ASN A 143 2.21 7.42 -11.20
CA ASN A 143 1.89 7.50 -9.77
C ASN A 143 0.71 6.61 -9.33
N ILE A 144 0.20 5.74 -10.21
CA ILE A 144 -0.97 4.90 -9.94
C ILE A 144 -0.55 3.42 -9.88
N LEU A 145 -0.97 2.75 -8.81
CA LEU A 145 -0.86 1.32 -8.59
C LEU A 145 -2.28 0.73 -8.52
N VAL A 146 -2.57 -0.23 -9.38
CA VAL A 146 -3.79 -1.04 -9.34
C VAL A 146 -3.43 -2.40 -8.77
N MET A 147 -4.16 -2.83 -7.76
CA MET A 147 -3.98 -4.09 -7.06
C MET A 147 -5.32 -4.72 -6.69
N GLU A 148 -5.29 -5.96 -6.22
CA GLU A 148 -6.42 -6.65 -5.64
C GLU A 148 -7.14 -5.78 -4.60
N PHE A 149 -8.46 -5.76 -4.67
CA PHE A 149 -9.28 -5.22 -3.59
C PHE A 149 -9.42 -6.30 -2.51
N VAL A 150 -9.01 -5.98 -1.29
CA VAL A 150 -9.14 -6.89 -0.14
C VAL A 150 -10.43 -6.56 0.60
N GLY A 151 -11.39 -7.47 0.53
CA GLY A 151 -12.73 -7.32 1.11
C GLY A 151 -13.82 -7.78 0.14
N ASP A 152 -15.06 -7.73 0.61
CA ASP A 152 -16.24 -8.10 -0.16
C ASP A 152 -16.85 -6.86 -0.80
N GLU A 153 -18.08 -6.48 -0.40
CA GLU A 153 -18.73 -5.25 -0.83
C GLU A 153 -18.04 -4.01 -0.28
N MET A 154 -17.45 -4.14 0.92
CA MET A 154 -16.73 -3.09 1.62
C MET A 154 -15.26 -3.49 1.81
N PRO A 155 -14.34 -2.50 1.93
CA PRO A 155 -12.94 -2.80 2.23
C PRO A 155 -12.84 -3.57 3.55
N ALA A 156 -11.96 -4.56 3.58
CA ALA A 156 -11.67 -5.28 4.81
C ALA A 156 -11.21 -4.30 5.90
N PRO A 157 -11.64 -4.47 7.16
CA PRO A 157 -11.21 -3.61 8.25
C PRO A 157 -9.72 -3.82 8.55
N ARG A 158 -9.04 -2.77 9.03
CA ARG A 158 -7.70 -2.93 9.61
C ARG A 158 -7.83 -3.59 10.97
N LEU A 159 -6.82 -4.36 11.38
CA LEU A 159 -6.73 -4.93 12.72
C LEU A 159 -6.98 -3.85 13.79
N LYS A 160 -6.40 -2.66 13.62
CA LYS A 160 -6.62 -1.54 14.55
C LYS A 160 -8.09 -1.17 14.73
N ASP A 161 -8.89 -1.21 13.67
CA ASP A 161 -10.26 -0.70 13.66
C ASP A 161 -11.21 -1.64 14.42
N VAL A 162 -10.92 -2.94 14.42
CA VAL A 162 -11.76 -4.00 15.02
C VAL A 162 -11.12 -4.64 16.25
N GLU A 163 -10.00 -4.10 16.75
CA GLU A 163 -9.25 -4.67 17.88
C GLU A 163 -10.05 -4.79 19.20
N ARG A 164 -11.24 -4.19 19.28
CA ARG A 164 -12.14 -4.29 20.44
C ARG A 164 -13.09 -5.48 20.37
N GLU A 165 -13.19 -6.10 19.20
CA GLU A 165 -14.05 -7.24 18.89
C GLU A 165 -13.27 -8.56 18.97
N LEU A 166 -11.95 -8.48 19.22
CA LEU A 166 -11.04 -9.61 19.26
C LEU A 166 -10.77 -10.07 20.70
N GLU A 167 -10.68 -11.37 20.87
CA GLU A 167 -10.29 -12.02 22.11
C GLU A 167 -8.78 -12.30 22.13
N LEU A 168 -8.24 -12.68 23.28
CA LEU A 168 -6.81 -12.96 23.44
C LEU A 168 -6.30 -14.00 22.42
N SER A 169 -7.07 -15.06 22.19
CA SER A 169 -6.70 -16.11 21.21
C SER A 169 -6.55 -15.57 19.79
N ASP A 170 -7.37 -14.60 19.40
CA ASP A 170 -7.24 -13.98 18.07
C ASP A 170 -5.94 -13.19 17.98
N PHE A 171 -5.57 -12.47 19.06
CA PHE A 171 -4.31 -11.74 19.12
C PHE A 171 -3.10 -12.66 19.12
N GLU A 172 -3.18 -13.82 19.78
CA GLU A 172 -2.13 -14.85 19.72
C GLU A 172 -1.94 -15.33 18.28
N GLU A 173 -3.02 -15.71 17.57
CA GLU A 173 -2.95 -16.13 16.17
C GLU A 173 -2.40 -15.04 15.23
N LEU A 174 -2.82 -13.79 15.46
CA LEU A 174 -2.37 -12.63 14.70
C LEU A 174 -0.90 -12.28 14.96
N TYR A 175 -0.44 -12.40 16.21
CA TYR A 175 0.97 -12.24 16.57
C TYR A 175 1.81 -13.28 15.84
N ASP A 176 1.39 -14.53 15.91
CA ASP A 176 2.00 -15.67 15.26
C ASP A 176 2.11 -15.48 13.74
N PHE A 177 1.01 -15.05 13.11
CA PHE A 177 0.99 -14.69 11.69
C PHE A 177 1.99 -13.58 11.39
N THR A 178 1.94 -12.49 12.15
CA THR A 178 2.74 -11.28 11.89
C THR A 178 4.23 -11.56 12.08
N MET A 179 4.60 -12.36 13.07
CA MET A 179 5.97 -12.77 13.26
C MET A 179 6.47 -13.71 12.16
N ARG A 180 5.63 -14.66 11.71
CA ARG A 180 5.95 -15.48 10.54
C ARG A 180 6.15 -14.65 9.28
N VAL A 181 5.43 -13.53 9.11
CA VAL A 181 5.67 -12.60 8.00
C VAL A 181 7.07 -11.99 8.11
N ILE A 182 7.45 -11.43 9.26
CA ILE A 182 8.78 -10.85 9.47
C ILE A 182 9.88 -11.89 9.19
N GLU A 183 9.75 -13.09 9.74
CA GLU A 183 10.70 -14.18 9.52
C GLU A 183 10.82 -14.59 8.05
N ARG A 184 9.68 -14.77 7.36
CA ARG A 184 9.66 -15.13 5.94
C ARG A 184 10.35 -14.05 5.10
N LEU A 185 10.03 -12.79 5.33
CA LEU A 185 10.64 -11.66 4.62
C LEU A 185 12.15 -11.61 4.87
N TRP A 186 12.58 -11.74 6.13
CA TRP A 186 13.98 -11.54 6.49
C TRP A 186 14.88 -12.74 6.16
N LYS A 187 14.46 -13.95 6.54
CA LYS A 187 15.27 -15.18 6.39
C LYS A 187 15.24 -15.72 4.97
N ARG A 188 14.09 -15.64 4.30
CA ARG A 188 13.89 -16.22 2.95
C ARG A 188 13.75 -15.15 1.87
N GLY A 189 13.03 -14.09 2.20
CA GLY A 189 12.66 -13.04 1.27
C GLY A 189 13.75 -12.03 0.97
N ASP A 190 14.83 -12.02 1.75
CA ASP A 190 15.92 -11.03 1.68
C ASP A 190 15.34 -9.60 1.59
N MET A 191 14.34 -9.33 2.43
CA MET A 191 13.62 -8.05 2.49
C MET A 191 13.00 -7.81 3.86
N VAL A 192 12.49 -6.59 4.07
CA VAL A 192 11.82 -6.13 5.29
C VAL A 192 10.64 -5.23 4.89
N HIS A 193 9.60 -5.18 5.72
CA HIS A 193 8.41 -4.36 5.46
C HIS A 193 8.66 -2.88 5.77
N GLY A 194 9.31 -2.60 6.91
CA GLY A 194 9.77 -1.27 7.33
C GLY A 194 8.69 -0.34 7.88
N ASP A 195 7.46 -0.82 7.97
CA ASP A 195 6.31 -0.10 8.56
C ASP A 195 5.22 -1.06 9.06
N LEU A 196 5.59 -2.29 9.43
CA LEU A 196 4.60 -3.29 9.85
C LEU A 196 4.00 -2.88 11.21
N SER A 197 2.67 -2.82 11.28
CA SER A 197 1.89 -2.42 12.45
C SER A 197 0.44 -2.87 12.29
N GLU A 198 -0.36 -2.70 13.34
CA GLU A 198 -1.79 -2.99 13.36
C GLU A 198 -2.62 -2.18 12.35
N TYR A 199 -2.08 -1.07 11.86
CA TYR A 199 -2.71 -0.25 10.83
C TYR A 199 -2.53 -0.82 9.42
N ASN A 200 -1.54 -1.70 9.23
CA ASN A 200 -1.13 -2.24 7.93
C ASN A 200 -1.48 -3.73 7.78
N ILE A 201 -2.39 -4.23 8.62
CA ILE A 201 -2.93 -5.59 8.54
C ILE A 201 -4.44 -5.47 8.34
N LEU A 202 -4.95 -5.98 7.22
CA LEU A 202 -6.39 -6.13 6.97
C LEU A 202 -6.85 -7.53 7.38
N LEU A 203 -8.08 -7.65 7.85
CA LEU A 203 -8.68 -8.93 8.24
C LEU A 203 -9.77 -9.33 7.23
N HIS A 204 -9.50 -10.36 6.43
CA HIS A 204 -10.44 -10.89 5.44
C HIS A 204 -10.04 -12.33 5.09
N ASP A 205 -10.79 -13.33 5.56
CA ASP A 205 -10.42 -14.76 5.49
C ASP A 205 -8.98 -15.01 5.98
N GLY A 206 -8.65 -14.38 7.11
CA GLY A 206 -7.31 -14.30 7.68
C GLY A 206 -6.59 -12.98 7.38
N PRO A 207 -5.35 -12.80 7.89
CA PRO A 207 -4.69 -11.50 7.86
C PRO A 207 -3.96 -11.25 6.53
N VAL A 208 -4.07 -10.02 6.00
CA VAL A 208 -3.42 -9.56 4.76
C VAL A 208 -2.57 -8.33 5.06
N VAL A 209 -1.29 -8.37 4.71
CA VAL A 209 -0.38 -7.25 4.95
C VAL A 209 -0.42 -6.27 3.78
N ILE A 210 -0.64 -5.00 4.09
CA ILE A 210 -0.79 -3.90 3.12
C ILE A 210 0.29 -2.83 3.32
N ASP A 211 0.31 -1.85 2.40
CA ASP A 211 1.25 -0.71 2.37
C ASP A 211 2.74 -1.11 2.29
N TRP A 212 3.12 -1.59 1.11
CA TRP A 212 4.48 -2.06 0.81
C TRP A 212 5.39 -0.94 0.28
N SER A 213 4.98 0.31 0.51
CA SER A 213 5.67 1.50 0.03
C SER A 213 7.07 1.61 0.63
N GLN A 214 7.21 1.42 1.95
CA GLN A 214 8.48 1.52 2.69
C GLN A 214 9.32 0.23 2.68
N ALA A 215 8.74 -0.87 2.19
CA ALA A 215 9.44 -2.14 2.12
C ALA A 215 10.71 -2.06 1.25
N THR A 216 11.75 -2.78 1.65
CA THR A 216 13.01 -2.79 0.91
C THR A 216 13.78 -4.08 1.09
N VAL A 217 14.79 -4.29 0.26
CA VAL A 217 15.65 -5.48 0.30
C VAL A 217 16.60 -5.41 1.51
N LYS A 218 17.02 -6.57 2.01
CA LYS A 218 17.92 -6.68 3.18
C LYS A 218 19.27 -5.99 2.97
N ARG A 219 19.78 -5.97 1.73
CA ARG A 219 21.00 -5.24 1.36
C ARG A 219 20.87 -3.70 1.34
N ASN A 220 19.68 -3.16 1.56
CA ASN A 220 19.50 -1.73 1.76
C ASN A 220 20.16 -1.31 3.09
N ARG A 221 20.89 -0.20 3.10
CA ARG A 221 21.56 0.33 4.32
C ARG A 221 20.61 0.60 5.49
N MET A 222 19.31 0.79 5.23
CA MET A 222 18.29 1.04 6.25
C MET A 222 17.63 -0.26 6.78
N SER A 223 17.89 -1.42 6.17
CA SER A 223 17.11 -2.64 6.41
C SER A 223 17.10 -3.10 7.87
N LEU A 224 18.24 -3.00 8.57
CA LEU A 224 18.35 -3.40 9.98
C LEU A 224 17.51 -2.49 10.89
N GLU A 225 17.54 -1.18 10.68
CA GLU A 225 16.74 -0.24 11.45
C GLU A 225 15.24 -0.41 11.17
N LEU A 226 14.89 -0.70 9.91
CA LEU A 226 13.53 -1.06 9.52
C LEU A 226 13.06 -2.37 10.16
N LEU A 227 13.93 -3.37 10.26
CA LEU A 227 13.61 -4.63 10.93
C LEU A 227 13.37 -4.42 12.43
N LYS A 228 14.25 -3.65 13.09
CA LYS A 228 14.05 -3.29 14.51
C LYS A 228 12.72 -2.57 14.71
N ARG A 229 12.36 -1.67 13.80
CA ARG A 229 11.09 -0.93 13.84
C ARG A 229 9.89 -1.88 13.72
N ASP A 230 9.90 -2.77 12.74
CA ASP A 230 8.83 -3.77 12.56
C ASP A 230 8.68 -4.64 13.81
N LEU A 231 9.79 -5.21 14.33
CA LEU A 231 9.78 -6.03 15.54
C LEU A 231 9.22 -5.26 16.75
N ARG A 232 9.71 -4.04 17.00
CA ARG A 232 9.22 -3.22 18.13
C ARG A 232 7.75 -2.92 18.01
N ASN A 233 7.28 -2.54 16.81
CA ASN A 233 5.87 -2.23 16.60
C ASN A 233 5.00 -3.45 16.92
N VAL A 234 5.38 -4.62 16.40
CA VAL A 234 4.63 -5.88 16.57
C VAL A 234 4.67 -6.32 18.04
N ILE A 235 5.85 -6.50 18.64
CA ILE A 235 6.01 -6.95 20.03
C ILE A 235 5.26 -6.00 20.99
N ASN A 236 5.43 -4.68 20.85
CA ASN A 236 4.75 -3.72 21.73
C ASN A 236 3.24 -3.67 21.52
N TYR A 237 2.76 -3.86 20.29
CA TYR A 237 1.33 -3.89 20.03
C TYR A 237 0.69 -5.11 20.68
N PHE A 238 1.17 -6.31 20.37
CA PHE A 238 0.59 -7.57 20.84
C PHE A 238 0.81 -7.80 22.34
N GLY A 239 1.96 -7.38 22.90
CA GLY A 239 2.18 -7.42 24.35
C GLY A 239 1.18 -6.55 25.12
N ARG A 240 0.78 -5.38 24.59
CA ARG A 240 -0.30 -4.55 25.18
C ARG A 240 -1.69 -5.19 25.09
N LYS A 241 -1.85 -6.21 24.24
CA LYS A 241 -3.09 -7.00 24.11
C LYS A 241 -3.09 -8.23 25.02
N GLY A 242 -2.01 -8.47 25.76
CA GLY A 242 -1.89 -9.59 26.71
C GLY A 242 -1.30 -10.86 26.10
N VAL A 243 -0.81 -10.81 24.87
CA VAL A 243 -0.10 -11.94 24.23
C VAL A 243 1.26 -12.12 24.88
N ASP A 244 1.66 -13.37 25.13
CA ASP A 244 3.04 -13.71 25.47
C ASP A 244 3.93 -13.55 24.23
N VAL A 245 4.73 -12.48 24.21
CA VAL A 245 5.51 -12.06 23.04
C VAL A 245 7.00 -12.37 23.24
N ASP A 246 7.70 -12.55 22.12
CA ASP A 246 9.15 -12.75 22.13
C ASP A 246 9.86 -11.53 22.76
N ASP A 247 10.96 -11.78 23.48
CA ASP A 247 11.87 -10.71 23.86
C ASP A 247 12.49 -10.09 22.60
N PHE A 248 12.50 -8.76 22.56
CA PHE A 248 12.96 -8.02 21.38
C PHE A 248 14.43 -8.31 21.04
N ASP A 249 15.32 -8.30 22.04
CA ASP A 249 16.75 -8.42 21.80
C ASP A 249 17.10 -9.85 21.38
N ASP A 250 16.49 -10.85 22.02
CA ASP A 250 16.68 -12.25 21.67
C ASP A 250 16.12 -12.54 20.26
N LYS A 251 14.91 -12.07 19.95
CA LYS A 251 14.32 -12.27 18.62
C LYS A 251 15.10 -11.57 17.53
N PHE A 252 15.58 -10.36 17.78
CA PHE A 252 16.41 -9.63 16.83
C PHE A 252 17.71 -10.39 16.56
N ARG A 253 18.43 -10.82 17.62
CA ARG A 253 19.65 -11.64 17.51
C ARG A 253 19.42 -12.92 16.72
N GLU A 254 18.33 -13.65 17.01
CA GLU A 254 17.91 -14.85 16.28
C GLU A 254 17.75 -14.58 14.76
N LEU A 255 17.09 -13.48 14.40
CA LEU A 255 16.87 -13.12 12.99
C LEU A 255 18.14 -12.68 12.26
N VAL A 256 19.03 -11.96 12.94
CA VAL A 256 20.26 -11.43 12.32
C VAL A 256 21.45 -12.38 12.42
N GLY A 257 21.36 -13.45 13.22
CA GLY A 257 22.35 -14.51 13.34
C GLY A 257 23.60 -14.11 14.14
N VAL A 258 23.41 -13.30 15.20
CA VAL A 258 24.47 -12.85 16.13
C VAL A 258 24.16 -13.17 17.57
#